data_AF-A0A9N8WEG7-F1
#
_entry.id   AF-A0A9N8WEG7-F1
#
_cell.length_a   1.000
_cell.length_b   1.000
_cell.length_c   1.000
_cell.angle_alpha   90.00
_cell.angle_beta   90.00
_cell.angle_gamma   90.00
#
_symmetry.space_group_name_H-M   'P 1'
#
loop_
_entity.id
_entity.type
_entity.pdbx_description
1 polymer ?
#
loop_
_entity_poly.entity_id
_entity_poly.type
_entity_poly.pdbx_seq_one_letter_code
_entity_poly.pdbx_strand_id
1 'polypeptide(L)'
;MALNWAMIASDGKTPVPLPGEKYLFSQEKVVFELDLGGGYPGNPGTYKADGNIFITNQRIIFVSQPSLSYFKSLSIPILNMKEGKLQQPWFGANYYQGLVIPVPNGGLPSPGQMKITFKEGGGVDFSTCHRELILRMAENEGSAAVEHVEPLPIYTPQENSSTSSTAQTTSFDPLAATSSIPPTATTSPLRSRVSSPPVAPEELPPSYDDAINP
;
A
#
# COMPACT_ATOMS: atom_id res chain seq x y z
N MET A 1 -17.37 0.43 8.47
CA MET A 1 -17.88 0.69 7.10
C MET A 1 -19.16 1.49 7.26
N ALA A 2 -19.36 2.53 6.46
CA ALA A 2 -20.65 3.22 6.45
C ALA A 2 -20.91 3.81 5.06
N LEU A 3 -22.06 3.45 4.48
CA LEU A 3 -22.58 4.06 3.26
C LEU A 3 -23.06 5.48 3.58
N ASN A 4 -22.67 6.47 2.76
CA ASN A 4 -23.10 7.87 2.87
C ASN A 4 -22.78 8.56 4.21
N TRP A 5 -21.66 8.20 4.85
CA TRP A 5 -21.33 8.68 6.21
C TRP A 5 -20.08 9.57 6.29
N ALA A 6 -19.42 9.85 5.16
CA ALA A 6 -18.35 10.84 5.16
C ALA A 6 -18.98 12.24 5.08
N MET A 7 -18.66 13.11 6.04
CA MET A 7 -18.96 14.53 5.90
C MET A 7 -18.14 15.06 4.74
N ILE A 8 -18.79 15.66 3.75
CA ILE A 8 -18.12 16.25 2.59
C ILE A 8 -17.99 17.74 2.84
N ALA A 9 -16.85 18.33 2.51
CA ALA A 9 -16.62 19.76 2.64
C ALA A 9 -17.57 20.55 1.71
N SER A 10 -17.58 21.86 1.87
CA SER A 10 -18.43 22.76 1.06
C SER A 10 -18.13 22.70 -0.44
N ASP A 11 -16.99 22.14 -0.83
CA ASP A 11 -16.64 21.90 -2.22
C ASP A 11 -17.40 20.72 -2.87
N GLY A 12 -18.05 19.87 -2.06
CA GLY A 12 -18.75 18.67 -2.52
C GLY A 12 -17.83 17.55 -3.02
N LYS A 13 -16.51 17.67 -2.84
CA LYS A 13 -15.50 16.78 -3.46
C LYS A 13 -14.55 16.15 -2.46
N THR A 14 -14.23 16.88 -1.39
CA THR A 14 -13.27 16.40 -0.38
C THR A 14 -14.01 15.93 0.86
N PRO A 15 -13.72 14.71 1.36
CA PRO A 15 -14.24 14.32 2.67
C PRO A 15 -13.58 15.18 3.75
N VAL A 16 -14.22 15.32 4.90
CA VAL A 16 -13.66 15.98 6.08
C VAL A 16 -13.05 14.90 6.99
N PRO A 17 -11.77 15.02 7.38
CA PRO A 17 -11.13 14.03 8.22
C PRO A 17 -11.67 14.09 9.66
N LEU A 18 -11.72 12.95 10.33
CA LEU A 18 -12.02 12.85 11.76
C LEU A 18 -10.85 13.42 12.60
N PRO A 19 -11.08 13.74 13.89
CA PRO A 19 -9.99 14.13 14.80
C PRO A 19 -8.87 13.07 14.82
N GLY A 20 -7.64 13.48 14.49
CA GLY A 20 -6.48 12.57 14.41
C GLY A 20 -6.39 11.75 13.12
N GLU A 21 -7.32 11.91 12.18
CA GLU A 21 -7.28 11.34 10.84
C GLU A 21 -6.39 12.20 9.92
N LYS A 22 -5.47 11.59 9.18
CA LYS A 22 -4.53 12.24 8.25
C LYS A 22 -4.68 11.64 6.86
N TYR A 23 -4.68 12.48 5.84
CA TYR A 23 -4.62 12.03 4.44
C TYR A 23 -3.23 11.48 4.13
N LEU A 24 -3.22 10.32 3.48
CA LEU A 24 -2.03 9.65 2.99
C LEU A 24 -2.01 9.65 1.46
N PHE A 25 -3.17 9.50 0.84
CA PHE A 25 -3.31 9.45 -0.61
C PHE A 25 -4.64 10.05 -1.06
N SER A 26 -4.65 10.68 -2.23
CA SER A 26 -5.86 11.17 -2.89
C SER A 26 -5.70 11.01 -4.40
N GLN A 27 -6.76 10.56 -5.05
CA GLN A 27 -6.80 10.43 -6.51
C GLN A 27 -8.18 10.79 -7.04
N GLU A 28 -8.18 11.62 -8.08
CA GLU A 28 -9.40 12.02 -8.78
C GLU A 28 -9.68 11.10 -9.98
N LYS A 29 -10.91 11.20 -10.50
CA LYS A 29 -11.36 10.54 -11.73
C LYS A 29 -11.19 9.02 -11.69
N VAL A 30 -11.61 8.42 -10.59
CA VAL A 30 -11.71 6.96 -10.47
C VAL A 30 -13.13 6.48 -10.75
N VAL A 31 -13.26 5.26 -11.26
CA VAL A 31 -14.54 4.54 -11.27
C VAL A 31 -14.55 3.58 -10.10
N PHE A 32 -15.55 3.68 -9.25
CA PHE A 32 -15.77 2.77 -8.14
C PHE A 32 -16.93 1.84 -8.46
N GLU A 33 -16.73 0.54 -8.24
CA GLU A 33 -17.72 -0.51 -8.37
C GLU A 33 -17.71 -1.36 -7.09
N LEU A 34 -18.87 -1.63 -6.52
CA LEU A 34 -19.05 -2.54 -5.39
C LEU A 34 -20.21 -3.48 -5.69
N ASP A 35 -19.88 -4.75 -5.89
CA ASP A 35 -20.84 -5.83 -6.11
C ASP A 35 -21.02 -6.65 -4.83
N LEU A 36 -22.22 -6.60 -4.26
CA LEU A 36 -22.62 -7.28 -3.03
C LEU A 36 -23.18 -8.69 -3.26
N GLY A 37 -23.22 -9.16 -4.51
CA GLY A 37 -23.74 -10.48 -4.85
C GLY A 37 -25.26 -10.54 -4.75
N GLY A 38 -25.95 -10.12 -5.81
CA GLY A 38 -27.42 -10.10 -5.89
C GLY A 38 -27.93 -10.66 -7.22
N GLY A 39 -27.81 -11.98 -7.42
CA GLY A 39 -28.22 -12.65 -8.67
C GLY A 39 -29.73 -12.79 -8.90
N TYR A 40 -30.59 -12.07 -8.15
CA TYR A 40 -32.04 -12.13 -8.31
C TYR A 40 -32.58 -10.80 -8.88
N PRO A 41 -33.47 -10.83 -9.89
CA PRO A 41 -34.05 -9.61 -10.45
C PRO A 41 -34.82 -8.83 -9.37
N GLY A 42 -34.33 -7.63 -9.04
CA GLY A 42 -34.94 -6.72 -8.05
C GLY A 42 -34.05 -6.27 -6.90
N ASN A 43 -32.83 -6.82 -6.75
CA ASN A 43 -31.85 -6.32 -5.80
C ASN A 43 -30.82 -5.46 -6.55
N PRO A 44 -30.65 -4.16 -6.25
CA PRO A 44 -29.54 -3.36 -6.76
C PRO A 44 -28.26 -3.79 -6.04
N GLY A 45 -27.81 -5.01 -6.32
CA GLY A 45 -26.65 -5.62 -5.68
C GLY A 45 -25.33 -4.97 -6.07
N THR A 46 -25.33 -4.02 -7.01
CA THR A 46 -24.12 -3.37 -7.50
C THR A 46 -24.22 -1.86 -7.40
N TYR A 47 -23.28 -1.23 -6.71
CA TYR A 47 -23.07 0.22 -6.71
C TYR A 47 -21.96 0.57 -7.68
N LYS A 48 -22.23 1.46 -8.62
CA LYS A 48 -21.22 1.98 -9.56
C LYS A 48 -21.32 3.50 -9.63
N ALA A 49 -20.17 4.17 -9.53
CA ALA A 49 -20.07 5.62 -9.63
C ALA A 49 -18.67 6.08 -10.05
N ASP A 50 -18.62 7.17 -10.79
CA ASP A 50 -17.40 7.96 -10.97
C ASP A 50 -17.17 8.85 -9.74
N GLY A 51 -15.92 9.15 -9.41
CA GLY A 51 -15.63 9.98 -8.25
C GLY A 51 -14.15 10.11 -7.90
N ASN A 52 -13.92 10.48 -6.65
CA ASN A 52 -12.61 10.65 -6.05
C ASN A 52 -12.43 9.63 -4.93
N ILE A 53 -11.20 9.12 -4.80
CA ILE A 53 -10.81 8.18 -3.74
C ILE A 53 -9.73 8.80 -2.87
N PHE A 54 -9.81 8.53 -1.57
CA PHE A 54 -8.88 9.02 -0.57
C PHE A 54 -8.48 7.85 0.33
N ILE A 55 -7.21 7.79 0.72
CA ILE A 55 -6.73 6.94 1.81
C ILE A 55 -6.30 7.84 2.94
N THR A 56 -6.84 7.56 4.13
CA THR A 56 -6.37 8.14 5.38
C THR A 56 -5.68 7.08 6.22
N ASN A 57 -5.07 7.48 7.34
CA ASN A 57 -4.50 6.53 8.30
C ASN A 57 -5.53 5.64 9.03
N GLN A 58 -6.83 5.77 8.76
CA GLN A 58 -7.89 4.97 9.41
C GLN A 58 -8.81 4.25 8.41
N ARG A 59 -9.03 4.81 7.22
CA ARG A 59 -9.99 4.29 6.24
C ARG A 59 -9.70 4.76 4.81
N ILE A 60 -10.23 4.01 3.86
CA ILE A 60 -10.42 4.41 2.47
C ILE A 60 -11.78 5.13 2.37
N ILE A 61 -11.83 6.26 1.67
CA ILE A 61 -13.05 7.04 1.48
C ILE A 61 -13.25 7.27 -0.02
N PHE A 62 -14.41 6.88 -0.53
CA PHE A 62 -14.86 7.22 -1.88
C PHE A 62 -15.92 8.31 -1.82
N VAL A 63 -15.87 9.26 -2.75
CA VAL A 63 -16.86 10.33 -2.91
C VAL A 63 -17.27 10.39 -4.39
N SER A 64 -18.56 10.19 -4.66
CA SER A 64 -19.11 10.23 -6.02
C SER A 64 -19.07 11.62 -6.64
N GLN A 65 -18.77 11.69 -7.93
CA GLN A 65 -18.80 12.90 -8.75
C GLN A 65 -19.41 12.56 -10.13
N PRO A 66 -20.58 13.09 -10.49
CA PRO A 66 -21.45 13.96 -9.68
C PRO A 66 -22.04 13.22 -8.47
N SER A 67 -22.50 13.96 -7.46
CA SER A 67 -23.09 13.36 -6.26
C SER A 67 -24.38 12.60 -6.60
N LEU A 68 -24.38 11.28 -6.39
CA LEU A 68 -25.55 10.44 -6.66
C LEU A 68 -26.50 10.42 -5.47
N SER A 69 -27.82 10.35 -5.70
CA SER A 69 -28.80 10.30 -4.59
C SER A 69 -28.68 9.02 -3.74
N TYR A 70 -28.36 7.89 -4.38
CA TYR A 70 -28.28 6.57 -3.75
C TYR A 70 -26.87 6.21 -3.24
N PHE A 71 -25.80 6.77 -3.82
CA PHE A 71 -24.42 6.43 -3.49
C PHE A 71 -23.51 7.67 -3.52
N LYS A 72 -23.59 8.49 -2.46
CA LYS A 72 -22.84 9.75 -2.34
C LYS A 72 -21.39 9.51 -1.96
N SER A 73 -21.17 8.69 -0.93
CA SER A 73 -19.84 8.41 -0.39
C SER A 73 -19.80 7.02 0.22
N LEU A 74 -18.62 6.43 0.30
CA LEU A 74 -18.41 5.17 1.00
C LEU A 74 -17.16 5.28 1.88
N SER A 75 -17.29 4.92 3.15
CA SER A 75 -16.16 4.86 4.09
C SER A 75 -15.84 3.42 4.44
N ILE A 76 -14.61 3.01 4.16
CA ILE A 76 -14.08 1.66 4.31
C ILE A 76 -12.91 1.65 5.30
N PRO A 77 -13.08 1.23 6.58
CA PRO A 77 -11.95 0.91 7.45
C PRO A 77 -10.92 0.00 6.75
N ILE A 78 -9.65 0.35 6.87
CA ILE A 78 -8.56 -0.33 6.17
C ILE A 78 -8.58 -1.84 6.41
N LEU A 79 -8.80 -2.24 7.66
CA LEU A 79 -8.76 -3.64 8.06
C LEU A 79 -9.87 -4.50 7.48
N ASN A 80 -10.99 -3.92 7.03
CA ASN A 80 -12.05 -4.70 6.38
C ASN A 80 -11.99 -4.67 4.85
N MET A 81 -10.96 -4.09 4.26
CA MET A 81 -10.59 -4.42 2.90
C MET A 81 -9.63 -5.62 2.90
N LYS A 82 -10.04 -6.73 2.28
CA LYS A 82 -9.26 -7.96 2.17
C LYS A 82 -8.86 -8.23 0.72
N GLU A 83 -7.80 -9.01 0.55
CA GLU A 83 -7.35 -9.53 -0.75
C GLU A 83 -7.11 -8.45 -1.83
N GLY A 84 -6.65 -7.27 -1.39
CA GLY A 84 -6.41 -6.14 -2.29
C GLY A 84 -5.31 -6.44 -3.32
N LYS A 85 -5.67 -6.44 -4.60
CA LYS A 85 -4.77 -6.73 -5.72
C LYS A 85 -4.88 -5.66 -6.79
N LEU A 86 -3.73 -5.15 -7.23
CA LEU A 86 -3.64 -4.32 -8.43
C LEU A 86 -3.65 -5.21 -9.67
N GLN A 87 -4.41 -4.82 -10.67
CA GLN A 87 -4.44 -5.45 -11.99
C GLN A 87 -3.99 -4.42 -13.02
N GLN A 88 -2.95 -4.78 -13.78
CA GLN A 88 -2.35 -3.95 -14.81
C GLN A 88 -2.54 -4.62 -16.18
N PRO A 89 -3.71 -4.46 -16.80
CA PRO A 89 -3.95 -5.02 -18.13
C PRO A 89 -3.07 -4.31 -19.16
N TRP A 90 -2.57 -5.06 -20.15
CA TRP A 90 -1.79 -4.52 -21.27
C TRP A 90 -2.56 -3.46 -22.07
N PHE A 91 -3.87 -3.63 -22.16
CA PHE A 91 -4.80 -2.68 -22.78
C PHE A 91 -5.88 -2.29 -21.77
N GLY A 92 -5.98 -0.99 -21.46
CA GLY A 92 -6.98 -0.44 -20.56
C GLY A 92 -6.38 0.20 -19.31
N ALA A 93 -7.27 0.71 -18.45
CA ALA A 93 -6.89 1.36 -17.21
C ALA A 93 -6.56 0.32 -16.13
N ASN A 94 -5.55 0.63 -15.30
CA ASN A 94 -5.24 -0.15 -14.11
C ASN A 94 -6.43 -0.11 -13.15
N TYR A 95 -6.70 -1.24 -12.50
CA TYR A 95 -7.72 -1.29 -11.46
C TYR A 95 -7.24 -2.05 -10.24
N TYR A 96 -7.70 -1.60 -9.07
CA TYR A 96 -7.47 -2.27 -7.80
C TYR A 96 -8.75 -2.98 -7.37
N GLN A 97 -8.64 -4.26 -7.09
CA GLN A 97 -9.78 -5.08 -6.67
C GLN A 97 -9.54 -5.67 -5.28
N GLY A 98 -10.61 -5.87 -4.52
CA GLY A 98 -10.55 -6.57 -3.23
C GLY A 98 -11.93 -6.83 -2.66
N LEU A 99 -11.97 -7.63 -1.59
CA LEU A 99 -13.19 -7.98 -0.89
C LEU A 99 -13.43 -7.01 0.26
N VAL A 100 -14.60 -6.38 0.29
CA VAL A 100 -15.02 -5.49 1.37
C VAL A 100 -15.89 -6.27 2.33
N ILE A 101 -15.48 -6.35 3.60
CA ILE A 101 -16.23 -6.99 4.67
C ILE A 101 -17.06 -5.94 5.41
N PRO A 102 -18.40 -6.06 5.45
CA PRO A 102 -19.26 -5.10 6.14
C PRO A 102 -18.98 -5.07 7.64
N VAL A 103 -19.23 -3.93 8.28
CA VAL A 103 -19.33 -3.88 9.76
C VAL A 103 -20.78 -4.01 10.18
N PRO A 104 -21.05 -4.53 11.40
CA PRO A 104 -22.36 -4.42 12.01
C PRO A 104 -22.86 -2.97 11.98
N ASN A 105 -24.11 -2.77 11.56
CA ASN A 105 -24.75 -1.45 11.43
C ASN A 105 -24.10 -0.49 10.42
N GLY A 106 -23.27 -0.99 9.50
CA GLY A 106 -22.55 -0.18 8.52
C GLY A 106 -23.28 0.12 7.20
N GLY A 107 -24.53 -0.29 7.06
CA GLY A 107 -25.33 -0.03 5.86
C GLY A 107 -25.00 -0.90 4.62
N LEU A 108 -24.04 -1.82 4.71
CA LEU A 108 -23.79 -2.84 3.69
C LEU A 108 -24.38 -4.20 4.16
N PRO A 109 -25.26 -4.85 3.37
CA PRO A 109 -25.97 -6.07 3.78
C PRO A 109 -25.09 -7.34 3.77
N SER A 110 -24.06 -7.38 2.93
CA SER A 110 -23.21 -8.56 2.72
C SER A 110 -21.77 -8.13 2.37
N PRO A 111 -20.78 -9.04 2.49
CA PRO A 111 -19.50 -8.88 1.82
C PRO A 111 -19.67 -8.62 0.34
N GLY A 112 -18.81 -7.78 -0.23
CA GLY A 112 -18.88 -7.44 -1.64
C GLY A 112 -17.53 -7.25 -2.29
N GLN A 113 -17.48 -7.56 -3.58
CA GLN A 113 -16.31 -7.35 -4.42
C GLN A 113 -16.25 -5.88 -4.83
N MET A 114 -15.18 -5.23 -4.40
CA MET A 114 -14.88 -3.85 -4.76
C MET A 114 -13.86 -3.81 -5.89
N LYS A 115 -14.08 -2.90 -6.83
CA LYS A 115 -13.16 -2.57 -7.91
C LYS A 115 -13.05 -1.06 -8.07
N ILE A 116 -11.81 -0.58 -8.09
CA ILE A 116 -11.46 0.84 -8.28
C ILE A 116 -10.64 0.94 -9.56
N THR A 117 -11.17 1.59 -10.58
CA THR A 117 -10.50 1.77 -11.87
C THR A 117 -9.91 3.17 -11.95
N PHE A 118 -8.61 3.25 -12.22
CA PHE A 118 -7.82 4.48 -12.19
C PHE A 118 -7.64 5.04 -13.60
N LYS A 119 -8.42 6.07 -13.97
CA LYS A 119 -8.39 6.62 -15.35
C LYS A 119 -7.12 7.42 -15.67
N GLU A 120 -6.52 8.06 -14.67
CA GLU A 120 -5.38 8.97 -14.85
C GLU A 120 -4.10 8.49 -14.15
N GLY A 121 -4.02 7.19 -13.80
CA GLY A 121 -2.90 6.64 -13.03
C GLY A 121 -3.15 6.66 -11.52
N GLY A 122 -2.09 6.50 -10.72
CA GLY A 122 -2.18 6.43 -9.26
C GLY A 122 -2.58 5.07 -8.68
N GLY A 123 -2.89 4.08 -9.52
CA GLY A 123 -3.26 2.73 -9.05
C GLY A 123 -2.12 2.00 -8.33
N VAL A 124 -0.87 2.19 -8.80
CA VAL A 124 0.33 1.63 -8.14
C VAL A 124 0.54 2.30 -6.79
N ASP A 125 0.50 3.63 -6.73
CA ASP A 125 0.66 4.40 -5.50
C ASP A 125 -0.42 4.08 -4.47
N PHE A 126 -1.68 3.96 -4.91
CA PHE A 126 -2.79 3.50 -4.09
C PHE A 126 -2.49 2.12 -3.48
N SER A 127 -2.05 1.16 -4.31
CA SER A 127 -1.76 -0.20 -3.86
C SER A 127 -0.61 -0.26 -2.85
N THR A 128 0.43 0.55 -3.04
CA THR A 128 1.58 0.66 -2.13
C THR A 128 1.14 1.30 -0.81
N CYS A 129 0.44 2.44 -0.88
CA CYS A 129 -0.07 3.14 0.30
C CYS A 129 -1.00 2.26 1.14
N HIS A 130 -1.93 1.54 0.49
CA HIS A 130 -2.82 0.61 1.18
C HIS A 130 -2.06 -0.52 1.86
N ARG A 131 -1.06 -1.12 1.18
CA ARG A 131 -0.25 -2.20 1.74
C ARG A 131 0.58 -1.75 2.93
N GLU A 132 1.26 -0.61 2.83
CA GLU A 132 2.03 -0.04 3.93
C GLU A 132 1.15 0.25 5.15
N LEU A 133 -0.08 0.73 4.91
CA LEU A 133 -1.01 1.02 5.99
C LEU A 133 -1.50 -0.24 6.70
N ILE A 134 -1.80 -1.31 5.96
CA ILE A 134 -2.13 -2.62 6.55
C ILE A 134 -0.98 -3.12 7.42
N LEU A 135 0.27 -3.07 6.93
CA LEU A 135 1.44 -3.51 7.68
C LEU A 135 1.60 -2.72 8.98
N ARG A 136 1.51 -1.39 8.90
CA ARG A 136 1.58 -0.50 10.06
C ARG A 136 0.48 -0.77 11.08
N MET A 137 -0.74 -1.06 10.63
CA MET A 137 -1.85 -1.37 11.53
C MET A 137 -1.67 -2.73 12.21
N ALA A 138 -1.14 -3.73 11.49
CA ALA A 138 -0.84 -5.04 12.06
C ALA A 138 0.22 -4.96 13.17
N GLU A 139 1.22 -4.09 13.03
CA GLU A 139 2.23 -3.83 14.08
C GLU A 139 1.62 -3.16 15.33
N ASN A 140 0.67 -2.24 15.14
CA ASN A 140 0.08 -1.44 16.20
C ASN A 140 -1.07 -2.14 16.96
N GLU A 141 -1.78 -3.08 16.32
CA GLU A 141 -2.80 -3.91 16.99
C GLU A 141 -2.20 -5.03 17.86
N GLY A 142 -0.92 -5.37 17.67
CA GLY A 142 -0.19 -6.34 18.48
C GLY A 142 -0.59 -7.80 18.21
N SER A 143 0.38 -8.63 17.82
CA SER A 143 0.27 -10.10 17.83
C SER A 143 -0.75 -10.71 16.85
N ALA A 144 -0.50 -10.62 15.55
CA ALA A 144 -0.68 -11.85 14.76
C ALA A 144 0.28 -12.88 15.38
N ALA A 145 -0.27 -14.01 15.83
CA ALA A 145 0.43 -15.03 16.62
C ALA A 145 1.93 -15.09 16.31
N VAL A 146 2.76 -14.89 17.34
CA VAL A 146 4.17 -15.24 17.32
C VAL A 146 4.24 -16.74 17.09
N GLU A 147 4.21 -17.16 15.83
CA GLU A 147 4.57 -18.51 15.42
C GLU A 147 6.09 -18.59 15.59
N HIS A 148 6.50 -19.00 16.80
CA HIS A 148 7.84 -19.48 17.14
C HIS A 148 8.99 -18.82 16.37
N VAL A 149 9.25 -17.53 16.62
CA VAL A 149 10.62 -17.05 16.43
C VAL A 149 11.40 -17.56 17.63
N GLU A 150 11.97 -18.76 17.47
CA GLU A 150 12.94 -19.31 18.42
C GLU A 150 14.01 -18.23 18.67
N PRO A 151 14.29 -17.87 19.93
CA PRO A 151 15.24 -16.82 20.23
C PRO A 151 16.59 -17.18 19.61
N LEU A 152 17.25 -16.19 19.01
CA LEU A 152 18.57 -16.37 18.41
C LEU A 152 19.50 -17.01 19.46
N PRO A 153 20.22 -18.08 19.09
CA PRO A 153 21.10 -18.76 20.04
C PRO A 153 22.14 -17.78 20.58
N ILE A 154 22.22 -17.70 21.90
CA ILE A 154 23.27 -16.96 22.59
C ILE A 154 24.58 -17.70 22.30
N TYR A 155 25.50 -17.03 21.60
CA TYR A 155 26.83 -17.57 21.34
C TYR A 155 27.61 -17.57 22.65
N THR A 156 27.77 -18.74 23.26
CA THR A 156 28.69 -18.94 24.37
C THR A 156 30.09 -19.23 23.80
N PRO A 157 31.10 -18.39 24.07
CA PRO A 157 32.46 -18.71 23.68
C PRO A 157 32.95 -19.93 24.47
N GLN A 158 33.41 -20.96 23.75
CA GLN A 158 33.97 -22.17 24.33
C GLN A 158 35.40 -21.88 24.82
N GLU A 159 35.56 -21.60 26.12
CA GLU A 159 36.87 -21.61 26.76
C GLU A 159 37.34 -23.06 26.95
N ASN A 160 38.22 -23.48 26.06
CA ASN A 160 38.93 -24.74 26.17
C ASN A 160 40.18 -24.49 27.04
N SER A 161 40.23 -25.01 28.27
CA SER A 161 41.41 -25.62 28.93
C SER A 161 41.23 -25.82 30.46
N SER A 162 40.94 -27.06 30.84
CA SER A 162 41.55 -27.83 31.95
C SER A 162 41.95 -27.19 33.31
N THR A 163 41.42 -27.85 34.35
CA THR A 163 42.05 -28.24 35.65
C THR A 163 42.18 -27.25 36.82
N SER A 164 41.36 -27.55 37.85
CA SER A 164 41.65 -27.66 39.30
C SER A 164 41.99 -26.45 40.18
N SER A 165 41.26 -26.43 41.31
CA SER A 165 41.60 -25.99 42.67
C SER A 165 41.37 -24.53 43.13
N THR A 166 40.45 -24.44 44.11
CA THR A 166 40.54 -23.77 45.42
C THR A 166 40.97 -22.29 45.56
N ALA A 167 39.99 -21.49 46.00
CA ALA A 167 40.01 -20.40 46.98
C ALA A 167 40.58 -18.99 46.66
N GLN A 168 39.89 -18.04 47.31
CA GLN A 168 40.27 -16.69 47.77
C GLN A 168 40.05 -15.47 46.86
N THR A 169 39.11 -14.63 47.33
CA THR A 169 39.19 -13.19 47.61
C THR A 169 40.38 -12.42 47.03
N THR A 170 40.12 -11.33 46.29
CA THR A 170 40.60 -9.97 46.57
C THR A 170 40.04 -8.96 45.55
N SER A 171 39.62 -7.83 46.09
CA SER A 171 39.22 -6.57 45.44
C SER A 171 40.34 -5.96 44.60
N PHE A 172 40.06 -5.32 43.46
CA PHE A 172 40.79 -4.12 42.97
C PHE A 172 39.99 -3.35 41.90
N ASP A 173 39.78 -2.05 42.17
CA ASP A 173 39.42 -0.98 41.21
C ASP A 173 40.58 -0.76 40.19
N PRO A 174 40.31 -0.19 38.99
CA PRO A 174 40.85 1.17 38.78
C PRO A 174 40.06 2.11 37.84
N LEU A 175 40.33 3.40 38.10
CA LEU A 175 39.95 4.62 37.38
C LEU A 175 40.43 4.72 35.91
N ALA A 176 39.59 5.42 35.13
CA ALA A 176 39.87 6.53 34.21
C ALA A 176 40.83 6.36 33.00
N ALA A 177 40.29 6.74 31.83
CA ALA A 177 40.72 7.88 31.00
C ALA A 177 40.78 7.52 29.50
N THR A 178 39.77 8.00 28.76
CA THR A 178 39.71 7.93 27.30
C THR A 178 40.26 9.24 26.73
N SER A 179 41.30 9.16 25.90
CA SER A 179 41.77 10.27 25.07
C SER A 179 41.88 9.80 23.62
N SER A 180 40.99 10.30 22.76
CA SER A 180 40.96 10.06 21.32
C SER A 180 41.55 11.25 20.55
N ILE A 181 42.41 10.94 19.58
CA ILE A 181 43.02 11.85 18.58
C ILE A 181 42.63 11.30 17.18
N PRO A 182 42.43 12.15 16.15
CA PRO A 182 41.62 11.82 14.96
C PRO A 182 42.47 11.28 13.80
N PRO A 183 41.83 10.93 12.66
CA PRO A 183 42.54 11.12 11.40
C PRO A 183 41.73 11.76 10.27
N THR A 184 42.48 12.61 9.59
CA THR A 184 42.39 13.17 8.23
C THR A 184 42.44 12.10 7.13
N ALA A 185 41.74 12.30 6.00
CA ALA A 185 42.21 12.11 4.61
C ALA A 185 40.99 12.20 3.66
N THR A 186 40.86 13.16 2.73
CA THR A 186 41.68 13.49 1.54
C THR A 186 41.21 12.74 0.28
N THR A 187 40.69 13.56 -0.66
CA THR A 187 40.73 13.48 -2.14
C THR A 187 39.79 12.56 -2.96
N SER A 188 38.93 13.24 -3.73
CA SER A 188 38.30 12.88 -5.03
C SER A 188 39.35 12.86 -6.19
N PRO A 189 39.06 12.73 -7.53
CA PRO A 189 37.77 12.75 -8.27
C PRO A 189 37.63 11.85 -9.56
N LEU A 190 36.42 11.91 -10.15
CA LEU A 190 35.96 11.80 -11.57
C LEU A 190 36.69 10.92 -12.63
N ARG A 191 35.91 10.14 -13.42
CA ARG A 191 35.51 10.48 -14.82
C ARG A 191 34.59 9.43 -15.48
N SER A 192 33.66 9.97 -16.26
CA SER A 192 32.64 9.40 -17.17
C SER A 192 33.11 8.47 -18.29
N ARG A 193 32.27 7.49 -18.72
CA ARG A 193 32.07 7.19 -20.15
C ARG A 193 30.75 6.44 -20.45
N VAL A 194 30.10 6.92 -21.51
CA VAL A 194 28.89 6.45 -22.20
C VAL A 194 29.09 5.07 -22.88
N SER A 195 28.06 4.21 -22.88
CA SER A 195 27.88 3.18 -23.92
C SER A 195 26.39 2.91 -24.18
N SER A 196 26.01 3.03 -25.45
CA SER A 196 24.70 2.78 -26.07
C SER A 196 24.35 1.28 -26.18
N PRO A 197 23.05 0.92 -26.34
CA PRO A 197 22.62 -0.47 -26.58
C PRO A 197 22.80 -0.90 -28.06
N PRO A 198 22.86 -2.22 -28.35
CA PRO A 198 23.02 -2.74 -29.70
C PRO A 198 21.73 -2.71 -30.52
N VAL A 199 21.93 -2.54 -31.84
CA VAL A 199 20.97 -2.33 -32.93
C VAL A 199 20.13 -3.58 -33.24
N ALA A 200 18.81 -3.42 -33.36
CA ALA A 200 17.90 -4.39 -33.97
C ALA A 200 17.83 -4.15 -35.49
N PRO A 201 17.74 -5.19 -36.34
CA PRO A 201 17.47 -4.99 -37.76
C PRO A 201 16.04 -4.51 -37.98
N GLU A 202 15.95 -3.31 -38.55
CA GLU A 202 14.75 -2.59 -38.95
C GLU A 202 14.28 -3.12 -40.31
N GLU A 203 13.28 -3.99 -40.32
CA GLU A 203 12.58 -4.36 -41.55
C GLU A 203 11.31 -3.51 -41.66
N LEU A 204 11.38 -2.47 -42.49
CA LEU A 204 10.25 -1.59 -42.81
C LEU A 204 9.11 -2.41 -43.44
N PRO A 205 7.84 -2.20 -43.07
CA PRO A 205 6.75 -2.77 -43.84
C PRO A 205 6.76 -2.19 -45.26
N PRO A 206 6.54 -3.00 -46.31
CA PRO A 206 6.52 -2.53 -47.68
C PRO A 206 5.47 -1.42 -47.86
N SER A 207 5.89 -0.34 -48.51
CA SER A 207 5.04 0.78 -48.90
C SER A 207 3.93 0.29 -49.84
N TYR A 208 2.70 0.75 -49.60
CA TYR A 208 1.58 0.59 -50.51
C TYR A 208 1.90 1.29 -51.84
N ASP A 209 1.87 0.53 -52.94
CA ASP A 209 1.69 1.07 -54.28
C ASP A 209 0.29 0.69 -54.77
N ASP A 210 -0.51 1.73 -54.97
CA ASP A 210 -1.74 1.74 -55.75
C ASP A 210 -1.50 1.19 -57.17
N ALA A 211 -2.43 0.37 -57.69
CA ALA A 211 -2.94 0.55 -59.05
C ALA A 211 -3.99 -0.50 -59.46
N ILE A 212 -5.19 0.02 -59.74
CA ILE A 212 -5.96 -0.21 -60.97
C ILE A 212 -6.79 -1.51 -61.04
N ASN A 213 -8.08 -1.30 -60.78
CA ASN A 213 -9.21 -2.01 -61.37
C ASN A 213 -9.21 -1.86 -62.90
N PRO A 214 -9.65 -2.85 -63.67
CA PRO A 214 -11.04 -2.82 -64.13
C PRO A 214 -11.86 -4.08 -63.84
#